data_AF-A0A8H8M1Q8-F1
#
_entry.id   AF-A0A8H8M1Q8-F1
#
_cell.length_a   1.000
_cell.length_b   1.000
_cell.length_c   1.000
_cell.angle_alpha   90.00
_cell.angle_beta   90.00
_cell.angle_gamma   90.00
#
_symmetry.space_group_name_H-M   'P 1'
#
loop_
_entity.id
_entity.type
_entity.pdbx_description
1 polymer ?
#
loop_
_entity_poly.entity_id
_entity_poly.type
_entity_poly.pdbx_seq_one_letter_code
_entity_poly.pdbx_strand_id
1 'polypeptide(L)'
;MSTSDNITETQEIETALKSLSSDLSALATLTESRLQEHLYQLPAEELNIWKESAFISIQRLKDVIPIEHVGLTVTERARLVFMVSTFVGEDEFIDDRCRALAIECLGSFIPLDRTTASQVLLVHLKPIFQAAVHPGVRQDTGRAQQNPLDVQNMYDEQPWKIHGIGSWNTLAWVLSHLESDSFESLWPLIIPPLLTLVDDYDPAYKIRGIAVTNALLQRVSASLLHRTGIDELLFKALQSALQNLTSDQSPTLLRAAMPCYLSLTNLVLNEDSIQKFEKLCAVVTDTIVPGWLYASSRVELMVASVDVLLLIIQALGIGSARFLKAFIPQLTENILPKEFSPVESTLELRIASAKTLLTLMRNSTRNQVLIYYSMDIKNLTLNEQSDALKEIVMELFTELLVSSNDLLRASCFILLQESKLDLLINNAAEFLPPVDAVTKDGYDLVFGVNCVATCFLTLCLLPCLLKTSGARIISMVGEDHRLIESINYSSVIEGEKRLQLDPLINHAQSKLGLMLFTNELHRRYHKRGLVAVSVHPGTVKSNRYKHQPFWLVSILHLFMYPTYMGATTPLWAATSPAGGDLGGRYCLPWARVGMAEKWAEDPEKMAELWSWIIQQTDRYEPGIVQFRE
;
A
#
# COMPACT_ATOMS: atom_id res chain seq x y z
N MET A 1 -23.74 44.51 -44.66
CA MET A 1 -22.67 44.74 -43.68
C MET A 1 -22.14 43.43 -43.07
N SER A 2 -22.58 42.23 -43.47
CA SER A 2 -22.19 40.97 -42.80
C SER A 2 -21.08 40.15 -43.48
N THR A 3 -20.51 40.62 -44.60
CA THR A 3 -19.51 39.86 -45.37
C THR A 3 -18.09 40.43 -45.28
N SER A 4 -17.90 41.72 -44.98
CA SER A 4 -16.55 42.29 -44.75
C SER A 4 -16.01 41.91 -43.38
N ASP A 5 -16.85 41.95 -42.35
CA ASP A 5 -16.42 41.74 -40.96
C ASP A 5 -15.96 40.29 -40.75
N ASN A 6 -16.67 39.34 -41.36
CA ASN A 6 -16.35 37.90 -41.31
C ASN A 6 -15.03 37.54 -42.03
N ILE A 7 -14.65 38.27 -43.09
CA ILE A 7 -13.36 38.10 -43.79
C ILE A 7 -12.21 38.58 -42.91
N THR A 8 -12.42 39.69 -42.19
CA THR A 8 -11.41 40.28 -41.30
C THR A 8 -11.13 39.36 -40.10
N GLU A 9 -12.18 38.83 -39.46
CA GLU A 9 -12.04 37.88 -38.33
C GLU A 9 -11.33 36.58 -38.75
N THR A 10 -11.69 36.00 -39.91
CA THR A 10 -11.03 34.78 -40.42
C THR A 10 -9.54 35.02 -40.72
N GLN A 11 -9.19 36.20 -41.23
CA GLN A 11 -7.81 36.57 -41.54
C GLN A 11 -6.97 36.85 -40.28
N GLU A 12 -7.59 37.36 -39.22
CA GLU A 12 -6.96 37.53 -37.90
C GLU A 12 -6.70 36.18 -37.22
N ILE A 13 -7.66 35.26 -37.25
CA ILE A 13 -7.49 33.87 -36.75
C ILE A 13 -6.33 33.18 -37.46
N GLU A 14 -6.27 33.26 -38.80
CA GLU A 14 -5.19 32.63 -39.57
C GLU A 14 -3.81 33.26 -39.26
N THR A 15 -3.77 34.56 -38.97
CA THR A 15 -2.54 35.26 -38.57
C THR A 15 -2.07 34.82 -37.19
N ALA A 16 -3.00 34.72 -36.23
CA ALA A 16 -2.70 34.25 -34.88
C ALA A 16 -2.26 32.77 -34.87
N LEU A 17 -2.91 31.92 -35.67
CA LEU A 17 -2.49 30.53 -35.88
C LEU A 17 -1.11 30.43 -36.52
N LYS A 18 -0.77 31.27 -37.50
CA LYS A 18 0.59 31.29 -38.07
C LYS A 18 1.64 31.69 -37.04
N SER A 19 1.34 32.66 -36.18
CA SER A 19 2.21 33.07 -35.07
C SER A 19 2.49 31.90 -34.15
N LEU A 20 1.45 31.23 -33.64
CA LEU A 20 1.61 30.09 -32.75
C LEU A 20 2.30 28.89 -33.42
N SER A 21 2.07 28.68 -34.72
CA SER A 21 2.75 27.63 -35.49
C SER A 21 4.24 27.91 -35.63
N SER A 22 4.62 29.18 -35.78
CA SER A 22 6.01 29.62 -35.79
C SER A 22 6.65 29.43 -34.41
N ASP A 23 5.93 29.75 -33.33
CA ASP A 23 6.40 29.53 -31.96
C ASP A 23 6.67 28.02 -31.72
N LEU A 24 5.75 27.13 -32.08
CA LEU A 24 5.96 25.68 -31.95
C LEU A 24 7.13 25.17 -32.80
N SER A 25 7.34 25.73 -34.00
CA SER A 25 8.48 25.37 -34.84
C SER A 25 9.81 25.84 -34.23
N ALA A 26 9.83 27.03 -33.63
CA ALA A 26 10.99 27.55 -32.92
C ALA A 26 11.33 26.68 -31.69
N LEU A 27 10.32 26.18 -30.98
CA LEU A 27 10.51 25.23 -29.87
C LEU A 27 11.18 23.94 -30.36
N ALA A 28 10.73 23.38 -31.48
CA ALA A 28 11.35 22.19 -32.07
C ALA A 28 12.84 22.42 -32.36
N THR A 29 13.21 23.55 -32.94
CA THR A 29 14.62 23.90 -33.20
C THR A 29 15.45 24.05 -31.91
N LEU A 30 14.89 24.64 -30.86
CA LEU A 30 15.55 24.75 -29.55
C LEU A 30 15.88 23.35 -28.98
N THR A 31 14.97 22.40 -29.16
CA THR A 31 15.13 21.02 -28.66
C THR A 31 16.00 20.13 -29.54
N GLU A 32 15.99 20.31 -30.86
CA GLU A 32 16.75 19.50 -31.83
C GLU A 32 18.27 19.62 -31.60
N SER A 33 18.74 20.80 -31.19
CA SER A 33 20.15 21.03 -30.87
C SER A 33 20.69 20.23 -29.67
N ARG A 34 19.82 19.59 -28.88
CA ARG A 34 20.16 19.01 -27.56
C ARG A 34 19.71 17.56 -27.39
N LEU A 35 19.41 16.84 -28.47
CA LEU A 35 19.01 15.42 -28.47
C LEU A 35 20.02 14.44 -27.83
N GLN A 36 21.22 14.89 -27.45
CA GLN A 36 22.19 14.08 -26.71
C GLN A 36 22.15 14.27 -25.19
N GLU A 37 21.53 15.33 -24.67
CA GLU A 37 21.37 15.56 -23.24
C GLU A 37 19.95 16.08 -22.99
N HIS A 38 19.15 15.21 -22.37
CA HIS A 38 17.83 15.46 -21.77
C HIS A 38 17.27 16.89 -21.88
N LEU A 39 16.01 17.01 -22.34
CA LEU A 39 15.19 18.24 -22.44
C LEU A 39 15.25 19.19 -21.21
N TYR A 40 15.78 18.76 -20.06
CA TYR A 40 15.96 19.47 -18.79
C TYR A 40 17.03 20.58 -18.76
N GLN A 41 17.62 20.96 -19.89
CA GLN A 41 18.66 22.00 -19.90
C GLN A 41 18.39 23.11 -20.92
N LEU A 42 17.15 23.49 -21.21
CA LEU A 42 16.92 24.72 -21.99
C LEU A 42 17.44 25.93 -21.16
N PRO A 43 18.26 26.83 -21.73
CA PRO A 43 18.72 28.01 -21.00
C PRO A 43 17.49 28.82 -20.60
N ALA A 44 17.32 29.02 -19.29
CA ALA A 44 16.08 29.57 -18.72
C ALA A 44 15.63 30.88 -19.38
N GLU A 45 16.58 31.69 -19.85
CA GLU A 45 16.32 32.96 -20.52
C GLU A 45 15.66 32.78 -21.91
N GLU A 46 16.21 31.93 -22.79
CA GLU A 46 15.64 31.67 -24.12
C GLU A 46 14.27 31.02 -24.03
N LEU A 47 14.11 30.07 -23.09
CA LEU A 47 12.83 29.43 -22.83
C LEU A 47 11.79 30.42 -22.30
N ASN A 48 12.17 31.35 -21.43
CA ASN A 48 11.25 32.36 -20.91
C ASN A 48 10.82 33.36 -21.99
N ILE A 49 11.74 33.77 -22.88
CA ILE A 49 11.40 34.62 -24.04
C ILE A 49 10.40 33.90 -24.95
N TRP A 50 10.67 32.62 -25.23
CA TRP A 50 9.75 31.80 -26.02
C TRP A 50 8.38 31.65 -25.36
N LYS A 51 8.33 31.39 -24.05
CA LYS A 51 7.08 31.27 -23.27
C LYS A 51 6.23 32.54 -23.36
N GLU A 52 6.86 33.71 -23.28
CA GLU A 52 6.16 34.98 -23.42
C GLU A 52 5.60 35.19 -24.85
N SER A 53 6.34 34.79 -25.89
CA SER A 53 5.85 34.81 -27.27
C SER A 53 4.62 33.91 -27.44
N ALA A 54 4.71 32.66 -26.94
CA ALA A 54 3.61 31.71 -26.99
C ALA A 54 2.38 32.21 -26.21
N PHE A 55 2.58 32.82 -25.03
CA PHE A 55 1.52 33.44 -24.24
C PHE A 55 0.76 34.50 -25.04
N ILE A 56 1.48 35.41 -25.69
CA ILE A 56 0.89 36.47 -26.52
C ILE A 56 0.14 35.86 -27.71
N SER A 57 0.69 34.84 -28.36
CA SER A 57 0.04 34.13 -29.48
C SER A 57 -1.28 33.47 -29.05
N ILE A 58 -1.31 32.80 -27.89
CA ILE A 58 -2.52 32.15 -27.35
C ILE A 58 -3.53 33.20 -26.89
N GLN A 59 -3.09 34.29 -26.26
CA GLN A 59 -3.96 35.38 -25.84
C GLN A 59 -4.65 36.02 -27.05
N ARG A 60 -3.90 36.28 -28.13
CA ARG A 60 -4.49 36.76 -29.38
C ARG A 60 -5.53 35.79 -29.93
N LEU A 61 -5.23 34.49 -29.94
CA LEU A 61 -6.20 33.46 -30.36
C LEU A 61 -7.47 33.51 -29.53
N LYS A 62 -7.35 33.62 -28.20
CA LYS A 62 -8.51 33.75 -27.31
C LYS A 62 -9.41 34.92 -27.69
N ASP A 63 -8.81 36.08 -27.98
CA ASP A 63 -9.54 37.31 -28.27
C ASP A 63 -10.26 37.27 -29.64
N VAL A 64 -9.79 36.43 -30.58
CA VAL A 64 -10.36 36.34 -31.94
C VAL A 64 -11.21 35.09 -32.18
N ILE A 65 -11.20 34.09 -31.29
CA ILE A 65 -12.05 32.90 -31.45
C ILE A 65 -13.53 33.30 -31.29
N PRO A 66 -14.39 33.03 -32.29
CA PRO A 66 -15.80 33.38 -32.21
C PRO A 66 -16.49 32.67 -31.05
N ILE A 67 -17.39 33.38 -30.37
CA ILE A 67 -18.30 32.78 -29.37
C ILE A 67 -19.07 31.63 -30.05
N GLU A 68 -19.05 30.43 -29.46
CA GLU A 68 -19.70 29.21 -29.98
C GLU A 68 -19.17 28.66 -31.33
N HIS A 69 -17.99 29.11 -31.81
CA HIS A 69 -17.37 28.62 -33.05
C HIS A 69 -18.20 28.83 -34.32
N VAL A 70 -19.19 29.71 -34.27
CA VAL A 70 -20.11 29.95 -35.38
C VAL A 70 -19.31 30.45 -36.59
N GLY A 71 -19.33 29.69 -37.68
CA GLY A 71 -18.64 30.02 -38.93
C GLY A 71 -17.32 29.29 -39.17
N LEU A 72 -16.73 28.62 -38.17
CA LEU A 72 -15.50 27.86 -38.35
C LEU A 72 -15.76 26.51 -39.03
N THR A 73 -14.96 26.19 -40.06
CA THR A 73 -14.94 24.88 -40.70
C THR A 73 -14.36 23.81 -39.76
N VAL A 74 -14.65 22.53 -40.04
CA VAL A 74 -14.07 21.39 -39.28
C VAL A 74 -12.54 21.44 -39.27
N THR A 75 -11.93 21.83 -40.39
CA THR A 75 -10.47 21.96 -40.53
C THR A 75 -9.91 23.06 -39.63
N GLU A 76 -10.55 24.22 -39.57
CA GLU A 76 -10.12 25.33 -38.71
C GLU A 76 -10.28 24.97 -37.23
N ARG A 77 -11.42 24.37 -36.86
CA ARG A 77 -11.63 23.87 -35.49
C ARG A 77 -10.56 22.85 -35.10
N ALA A 78 -10.27 21.89 -35.97
CA ALA A 78 -9.25 20.87 -35.70
C ALA A 78 -7.85 21.46 -35.55
N ARG A 79 -7.48 22.45 -36.38
CA ARG A 79 -6.20 23.14 -36.27
C ARG A 79 -6.09 23.94 -34.98
N LEU A 80 -7.14 24.68 -34.60
CA LEU A 80 -7.21 25.41 -33.33
C LEU A 80 -7.07 24.46 -32.15
N VAL A 81 -7.86 23.39 -32.11
CA VAL A 81 -7.78 22.36 -31.07
C VAL A 81 -6.36 21.82 -30.98
N PHE A 82 -5.81 21.30 -32.08
CA PHE A 82 -4.47 20.70 -32.09
C PHE A 82 -3.38 21.63 -31.54
N MET A 83 -3.39 22.89 -31.96
CA MET A 83 -2.35 23.84 -31.58
C MET A 83 -2.47 24.28 -30.13
N VAL A 84 -3.69 24.61 -29.69
CA VAL A 84 -3.94 25.12 -28.33
C VAL A 84 -3.82 24.01 -27.28
N SER A 85 -4.27 22.78 -27.58
CA SER A 85 -4.20 21.66 -26.62
C SER A 85 -2.78 21.20 -26.28
N THR A 86 -1.80 21.55 -27.12
CA THR A 86 -0.36 21.39 -26.84
C THR A 86 0.03 22.01 -25.49
N PHE A 87 -0.67 23.06 -25.05
CA PHE A 87 -0.37 23.86 -23.86
C PHE A 87 -1.21 23.49 -22.62
N VAL A 88 -1.99 22.41 -22.64
CA VAL A 88 -2.83 22.01 -21.49
C VAL A 88 -2.09 21.15 -20.45
N GLY A 89 -0.93 20.60 -20.80
CA GLY A 89 -0.16 19.68 -19.95
C GLY A 89 0.72 20.34 -18.87
N GLU A 90 1.61 19.53 -18.30
CA GLU A 90 2.57 19.93 -17.24
C GLU A 90 4.03 19.90 -17.73
N ASP A 91 4.24 19.91 -19.05
CA ASP A 91 5.60 19.95 -19.61
C ASP A 91 6.33 21.24 -19.24
N GLU A 92 7.65 21.18 -19.10
CA GLU A 92 8.50 22.31 -18.67
C GLU A 92 8.38 23.56 -19.56
N PHE A 93 8.07 23.38 -20.85
CA PHE A 93 7.85 24.50 -21.78
C PHE A 93 6.50 25.20 -21.56
N ILE A 94 5.58 24.64 -20.78
CA ILE A 94 4.26 25.21 -20.49
C ILE A 94 4.33 25.94 -19.16
N ASP A 95 4.03 27.25 -19.15
CA ASP A 95 3.83 27.99 -17.89
C ASP A 95 2.34 28.01 -17.49
N ASP A 96 2.08 28.34 -16.22
CA ASP A 96 0.71 28.35 -15.66
C ASP A 96 -0.23 29.32 -16.40
N ARG A 97 0.31 30.40 -16.97
CA ARG A 97 -0.45 31.44 -17.69
C ARG A 97 -0.92 30.92 -19.05
N CYS A 98 -0.01 30.32 -19.82
CA CYS A 98 -0.30 29.65 -21.09
C CYS A 98 -1.33 28.53 -20.89
N ARG A 99 -1.15 27.72 -19.84
CA ARG A 99 -2.09 26.62 -19.54
C ARG A 99 -3.49 27.14 -19.22
N ALA A 100 -3.60 28.16 -18.38
CA ALA A 100 -4.90 28.75 -18.03
C ALA A 100 -5.62 29.31 -19.28
N LEU A 101 -4.90 30.05 -20.14
CA LEU A 101 -5.47 30.56 -21.39
C LEU A 101 -5.84 29.44 -22.36
N ALA A 102 -5.01 28.42 -22.51
CA ALA A 102 -5.30 27.29 -23.39
C ALA A 102 -6.56 26.54 -22.96
N ILE A 103 -6.72 26.29 -21.66
CA ILE A 103 -7.94 25.67 -21.10
C ILE A 103 -9.17 26.55 -21.39
N GLU A 104 -9.06 27.87 -21.20
CA GLU A 104 -10.16 28.80 -21.47
C GLU A 104 -10.55 28.82 -22.95
N CYS A 105 -9.58 28.90 -23.85
CA CYS A 105 -9.81 28.82 -25.30
C CYS A 105 -10.51 27.52 -25.69
N LEU A 106 -10.08 26.40 -25.11
CA LEU A 106 -10.59 25.06 -25.42
C LEU A 106 -11.94 24.77 -24.77
N GLY A 107 -12.34 25.53 -23.73
CA GLY A 107 -13.59 25.31 -23.00
C GLY A 107 -14.83 25.34 -23.87
N SER A 108 -14.80 26.15 -24.94
CA SER A 108 -15.88 26.26 -25.93
C SER A 108 -15.98 25.05 -26.87
N PHE A 109 -14.96 24.19 -26.96
CA PHE A 109 -14.94 22.98 -27.79
C PHE A 109 -15.40 21.72 -27.03
N ILE A 110 -15.93 21.87 -25.81
CA ILE A 110 -16.38 20.77 -24.95
C ILE A 110 -17.91 20.69 -24.98
N PRO A 111 -18.53 19.51 -25.24
CA PRO A 111 -17.89 18.23 -25.58
C PRO A 111 -17.29 18.26 -26.99
N LEU A 112 -16.21 17.51 -27.20
CA LEU A 112 -15.51 17.48 -28.49
C LEU A 112 -16.25 16.56 -29.45
N ASP A 113 -16.77 17.14 -30.54
CA ASP A 113 -17.50 16.38 -31.55
C ASP A 113 -16.58 15.43 -32.34
N ARG A 114 -17.16 14.30 -32.77
CA ARG A 114 -16.44 13.25 -33.50
C ARG A 114 -15.76 13.74 -34.78
N THR A 115 -16.36 14.67 -35.51
CA THR A 115 -15.81 15.12 -36.81
C THR A 115 -14.56 15.96 -36.61
N THR A 116 -14.59 16.89 -35.66
CA THR A 116 -13.42 17.68 -35.27
C THR A 116 -12.35 16.78 -34.67
N ALA A 117 -12.70 15.86 -33.76
CA ALA A 117 -11.75 14.90 -33.20
C ALA A 117 -11.08 14.02 -34.27
N SER A 118 -11.87 13.48 -35.21
CA SER A 118 -11.34 12.69 -36.32
C SER A 118 -10.34 13.49 -37.15
N GLN A 119 -10.62 14.76 -37.41
CA GLN A 119 -9.73 15.62 -38.18
C GLN A 119 -8.44 15.94 -37.42
N VAL A 120 -8.51 16.20 -36.10
CA VAL A 120 -7.33 16.37 -35.23
C VAL A 120 -6.44 15.14 -35.28
N LEU A 121 -7.03 13.96 -35.03
CA LEU A 121 -6.29 12.71 -34.97
C LEU A 121 -5.70 12.32 -36.34
N LEU A 122 -6.47 12.47 -37.43
CA LEU A 122 -6.08 12.01 -38.76
C LEU A 122 -5.09 12.95 -39.46
N VAL A 123 -5.32 14.26 -39.40
CA VAL A 123 -4.55 15.24 -40.16
C VAL A 123 -3.35 15.75 -39.38
N HIS A 124 -3.48 15.89 -38.05
CA HIS A 124 -2.42 16.49 -37.25
C HIS A 124 -1.60 15.44 -36.47
N LEU A 125 -2.24 14.48 -35.79
CA LEU A 125 -1.49 13.51 -34.97
C LEU A 125 -0.94 12.31 -35.76
N LYS A 126 -1.73 11.67 -36.62
CA LYS A 126 -1.30 10.46 -37.34
C LYS A 126 0.01 10.65 -38.12
N PRO A 127 0.23 11.74 -38.87
CA PRO A 127 1.48 11.93 -39.61
C PRO A 127 2.72 12.02 -38.70
N ILE A 128 2.57 12.59 -37.50
CA ILE A 128 3.67 12.77 -36.53
C ILE A 128 4.21 11.41 -36.07
N PHE A 129 3.33 10.43 -35.85
CA PHE A 129 3.68 9.09 -35.36
C PHE A 129 3.87 8.05 -36.46
N GLN A 130 3.76 8.42 -37.75
CA GLN A 130 3.74 7.46 -38.86
C GLN A 130 5.05 6.66 -39.01
N ALA A 131 6.18 7.22 -38.61
CA ALA A 131 7.48 6.54 -38.65
C ALA A 131 7.68 5.55 -37.48
N ALA A 132 7.06 5.81 -36.33
CA ALA A 132 7.24 5.03 -35.10
C ALA A 132 6.05 4.11 -34.84
N VAL A 133 5.85 3.14 -35.74
CA VAL A 133 4.74 2.18 -35.70
C VAL A 133 4.96 1.14 -34.59
N HIS A 134 4.03 1.08 -33.63
CA HIS A 134 4.09 0.09 -32.56
C HIS A 134 3.86 -1.34 -33.12
N PRO A 135 4.77 -2.30 -32.89
CA PRO A 135 4.75 -3.61 -33.56
C PRO A 135 3.62 -4.52 -33.03
N GLY A 136 3.15 -4.26 -31.80
CA GLY A 136 2.05 -4.99 -31.18
C GLY A 136 0.65 -4.61 -31.66
N VAL A 137 0.48 -3.63 -32.56
CA VAL A 137 -0.84 -3.15 -33.00
C VAL A 137 -0.94 -3.00 -34.51
N ARG A 138 -2.08 -3.43 -35.04
CA ARG A 138 -2.45 -3.23 -36.44
C ARG A 138 -2.87 -1.78 -36.68
N GLN A 139 -2.15 -1.07 -37.56
CA GLN A 139 -2.35 0.36 -37.83
C GLN A 139 -3.71 0.70 -38.46
N ASP A 140 -4.33 -0.25 -39.16
CA ASP A 140 -5.62 -0.08 -39.83
C ASP A 140 -6.82 -0.18 -38.88
N THR A 141 -6.68 -0.98 -37.81
CA THR A 141 -7.77 -1.36 -36.91
C THR A 141 -7.55 -0.91 -35.47
N GLY A 142 -6.33 -0.54 -35.07
CA GLY A 142 -5.98 -0.23 -33.69
C GLY A 142 -6.10 -1.42 -32.74
N ARG A 143 -6.15 -2.65 -33.28
CA ARG A 143 -6.29 -3.89 -32.50
C ARG A 143 -4.94 -4.54 -32.24
N ALA A 144 -4.85 -5.27 -31.15
CA ALA A 144 -3.67 -6.06 -30.83
C ALA A 144 -3.33 -7.04 -31.96
N GLN A 145 -2.04 -7.14 -32.27
CA GLN A 145 -1.50 -8.04 -33.26
C GLN A 145 -0.86 -9.25 -32.57
N GLN A 146 -1.22 -10.46 -33.05
CA GLN A 146 -0.51 -11.67 -32.68
C GLN A 146 0.77 -11.79 -33.51
N ASN A 147 1.90 -12.09 -32.85
CA ASN A 147 3.25 -12.20 -33.42
C ASN A 147 3.71 -10.92 -34.13
N PRO A 148 4.16 -9.91 -33.37
CA PRO A 148 4.74 -8.69 -33.91
C PRO A 148 5.93 -9.00 -34.83
N LEU A 149 5.98 -8.38 -36.00
CA LEU A 149 7.20 -8.37 -36.82
C LEU A 149 8.16 -7.32 -36.24
N ASP A 150 9.43 -7.69 -36.12
CA ASP A 150 10.61 -6.84 -35.89
C ASP A 150 10.43 -5.60 -34.99
N VAL A 151 10.75 -5.75 -33.70
CA VAL A 151 10.63 -4.70 -32.66
C VAL A 151 11.61 -3.54 -32.89
N GLN A 152 12.66 -3.72 -33.70
CA GLN A 152 13.72 -2.71 -33.88
C GLN A 152 13.23 -1.42 -34.56
N ASN A 153 12.34 -1.53 -35.55
CA ASN A 153 11.90 -0.38 -36.36
C ASN A 153 11.20 0.75 -35.57
N MET A 154 10.59 0.44 -34.41
CA MET A 154 9.88 1.45 -33.60
C MET A 154 10.81 2.50 -32.99
N TYR A 155 12.08 2.14 -32.77
CA TYR A 155 13.05 2.97 -32.06
C TYR A 155 14.06 3.66 -32.99
N ASP A 156 14.08 3.28 -34.28
CA ASP A 156 15.05 3.78 -35.25
C ASP A 156 14.77 5.23 -35.66
N GLU A 157 13.53 5.57 -35.99
CA GLU A 157 13.11 6.93 -36.35
C GLU A 157 11.95 7.42 -35.48
N GLN A 158 12.21 8.39 -34.61
CA GLN A 158 11.23 8.96 -33.68
C GLN A 158 11.02 10.48 -33.89
N PRO A 159 10.59 10.91 -35.10
CA PRO A 159 10.42 12.32 -35.43
C PRO A 159 9.40 13.03 -34.54
N TRP A 160 8.48 12.26 -33.96
CA TRP A 160 7.48 12.76 -33.01
C TRP A 160 8.08 13.36 -31.74
N LYS A 161 9.32 12.99 -31.35
CA LYS A 161 10.01 13.59 -30.20
C LYS A 161 10.46 15.04 -30.46
N ILE A 162 10.68 15.40 -31.72
CA ILE A 162 11.21 16.71 -32.12
C ILE A 162 10.09 17.56 -32.74
N HIS A 163 9.40 17.02 -33.75
CA HIS A 163 8.37 17.73 -34.51
C HIS A 163 6.96 17.52 -33.95
N GLY A 164 6.82 16.69 -32.92
CA GLY A 164 5.56 16.37 -32.25
C GLY A 164 5.49 16.83 -30.81
N ILE A 165 6.24 17.86 -30.41
CA ILE A 165 6.25 18.35 -29.03
C ILE A 165 4.84 18.73 -28.58
N GLY A 166 4.43 18.20 -27.43
CA GLY A 166 3.10 18.39 -26.84
C GLY A 166 1.95 17.69 -27.58
N SER A 167 2.23 16.89 -28.61
CA SER A 167 1.23 16.04 -29.28
C SER A 167 0.54 15.07 -28.32
N TRP A 168 1.23 14.62 -27.28
CA TRP A 168 0.67 13.82 -26.18
C TRP A 168 -0.37 14.60 -25.35
N ASN A 169 -0.18 15.91 -25.15
CA ASN A 169 -1.17 16.76 -24.46
C ASN A 169 -2.44 16.88 -25.31
N THR A 170 -2.27 17.05 -26.62
CA THR A 170 -3.39 17.05 -27.56
C THR A 170 -4.13 15.71 -27.55
N LEU A 171 -3.42 14.59 -27.59
CA LEU A 171 -4.04 13.27 -27.52
C LEU A 171 -4.79 13.07 -26.20
N ALA A 172 -4.18 13.39 -25.06
CA ALA A 172 -4.84 13.30 -23.75
C ALA A 172 -6.08 14.20 -23.65
N TRP A 173 -6.00 15.45 -24.16
CA TRP A 173 -7.12 16.38 -24.16
C TRP A 173 -8.27 15.89 -25.02
N VAL A 174 -7.98 15.40 -26.24
CA VAL A 174 -8.99 14.81 -27.13
C VAL A 174 -9.69 13.65 -26.43
N LEU A 175 -8.95 12.73 -25.83
CA LEU A 175 -9.54 11.55 -25.17
C LEU A 175 -10.39 11.92 -23.95
N SER A 176 -10.00 12.96 -23.22
CA SER A 176 -10.74 13.44 -22.03
C SER A 176 -12.10 14.05 -22.38
N HIS A 177 -12.23 14.64 -23.59
CA HIS A 177 -13.43 15.40 -24.00
C HIS A 177 -14.22 14.74 -25.14
N LEU A 178 -13.73 13.65 -25.73
CA LEU A 178 -14.41 12.89 -26.78
C LEU A 178 -15.65 12.17 -26.25
N GLU A 179 -16.74 12.18 -27.01
CA GLU A 179 -17.97 11.42 -26.70
C GLU A 179 -17.73 9.90 -26.67
N SER A 180 -18.37 9.20 -25.72
CA SER A 180 -18.09 7.78 -25.43
C SER A 180 -18.37 6.82 -26.59
N ASP A 181 -19.30 7.15 -27.48
CA ASP A 181 -19.66 6.35 -28.66
C ASP A 181 -18.65 6.50 -29.82
N SER A 182 -17.80 7.53 -29.77
CA SER A 182 -16.86 7.86 -30.83
C SER A 182 -15.56 7.04 -30.78
N PHE A 183 -15.19 6.51 -29.61
CA PHE A 183 -13.94 5.77 -29.39
C PHE A 183 -13.76 4.61 -30.37
N GLU A 184 -14.77 3.77 -30.59
CA GLU A 184 -14.63 2.60 -31.46
C GLU A 184 -14.30 2.99 -32.91
N SER A 185 -14.85 4.11 -33.38
CA SER A 185 -14.61 4.58 -34.74
C SER A 185 -13.25 5.25 -34.94
N LEU A 186 -12.71 5.85 -33.88
CA LEU A 186 -11.43 6.56 -33.88
C LEU A 186 -10.28 5.69 -33.35
N TRP A 187 -10.58 4.46 -32.92
CA TRP A 187 -9.63 3.51 -32.33
C TRP A 187 -8.31 3.33 -33.11
N PRO A 188 -8.32 3.21 -34.46
CA PRO A 188 -7.09 3.07 -35.24
C PRO A 188 -6.19 4.32 -35.23
N LEU A 189 -6.75 5.49 -34.88
CA LEU A 189 -6.00 6.74 -34.79
C LEU A 189 -5.53 7.03 -33.35
N ILE A 190 -6.18 6.42 -32.34
CA ILE A 190 -5.89 6.64 -30.92
C ILE A 190 -4.80 5.69 -30.42
N ILE A 191 -4.94 4.39 -30.71
CA ILE A 191 -4.12 3.36 -30.05
C ILE A 191 -2.66 3.37 -30.50
N PRO A 192 -2.33 3.49 -31.80
CA PRO A 192 -0.93 3.53 -32.22
C PRO A 192 -0.08 4.60 -31.52
N PRO A 193 -0.45 5.91 -31.52
CA PRO A 193 0.35 6.92 -30.85
C PRO A 193 0.38 6.72 -29.33
N LEU A 194 -0.71 6.26 -28.71
CA LEU A 194 -0.76 5.96 -27.28
C LEU A 194 0.26 4.88 -26.91
N LEU A 195 0.27 3.75 -27.61
CA LEU A 195 1.21 2.66 -27.33
C LEU A 195 2.65 3.08 -27.63
N THR A 196 2.89 3.81 -28.72
CA THR A 196 4.22 4.34 -29.04
C THR A 196 4.78 5.18 -27.88
N LEU A 197 3.95 5.97 -27.19
CA LEU A 197 4.35 6.77 -26.04
C LEU A 197 4.61 5.92 -24.78
N VAL A 198 3.67 5.05 -24.39
CA VAL A 198 3.78 4.30 -23.12
C VAL A 198 4.84 3.18 -23.17
N ASP A 199 5.11 2.63 -24.36
CA ASP A 199 6.14 1.61 -24.56
C ASP A 199 7.53 2.17 -24.90
N ASP A 200 7.69 3.49 -25.09
CA ASP A 200 8.98 4.13 -25.37
C ASP A 200 10.05 3.77 -24.32
N TYR A 201 11.32 3.64 -24.71
CA TYR A 201 12.39 3.30 -23.76
C TYR A 201 12.72 4.44 -22.79
N ASP A 202 12.47 5.69 -23.18
CA ASP A 202 12.76 6.87 -22.38
C ASP A 202 11.62 7.11 -21.37
N PRO A 203 11.92 7.08 -20.06
CA PRO A 203 10.96 7.31 -18.98
C PRO A 203 10.14 8.60 -19.12
N ALA A 204 10.71 9.66 -19.71
CA ALA A 204 10.03 10.94 -19.87
C ALA A 204 8.79 10.80 -20.76
N TYR A 205 8.90 10.01 -21.83
CA TYR A 205 7.79 9.78 -22.75
C TYR A 205 6.85 8.69 -22.24
N LYS A 206 7.37 7.69 -21.49
CA LYS A 206 6.52 6.74 -20.77
C LYS A 206 5.55 7.46 -19.82
N ILE A 207 6.02 8.44 -19.04
CA ILE A 207 5.16 9.23 -18.12
C ILE A 207 4.02 9.92 -18.90
N ARG A 208 4.33 10.52 -20.06
CA ARG A 208 3.34 11.16 -20.93
C ARG A 208 2.37 10.15 -21.52
N GLY A 209 2.85 9.00 -21.97
CA GLY A 209 2.02 7.88 -22.43
C GLY A 209 1.09 7.34 -21.34
N ILE A 210 1.55 7.31 -20.09
CA ILE A 210 0.72 6.95 -18.93
C ILE A 210 -0.36 8.00 -18.68
N ALA A 211 -0.06 9.29 -18.80
CA ALA A 211 -1.06 10.36 -18.69
C ALA A 211 -2.15 10.25 -19.77
N VAL A 212 -1.73 10.00 -21.03
CA VAL A 212 -2.66 9.70 -22.14
C VAL A 212 -3.49 8.45 -21.86
N THR A 213 -2.87 7.39 -21.34
CA THR A 213 -3.56 6.16 -20.97
C THR A 213 -4.60 6.43 -19.87
N ASN A 214 -4.27 7.22 -18.87
CA ASN A 214 -5.22 7.58 -17.82
C ASN A 214 -6.43 8.34 -18.37
N ALA A 215 -6.22 9.29 -19.30
CA ALA A 215 -7.30 9.99 -20.00
C ALA A 215 -8.21 9.03 -20.79
N LEU A 216 -7.63 8.01 -21.44
CA LEU A 216 -8.40 6.96 -22.12
C LEU A 216 -9.26 6.16 -21.11
N LEU A 217 -8.65 5.68 -20.02
CA LEU A 217 -9.30 4.78 -19.05
C LEU A 217 -10.49 5.40 -18.33
N GLN A 218 -10.51 6.72 -18.17
CA GLN A 218 -11.63 7.44 -17.55
C GLN A 218 -12.91 7.45 -18.41
N ARG A 219 -12.80 7.17 -19.71
CA ARG A 219 -13.88 7.37 -20.70
C ARG A 219 -14.23 6.12 -21.49
N VAL A 220 -13.27 5.22 -21.69
CA VAL A 220 -13.42 4.02 -22.50
C VAL A 220 -14.19 2.92 -21.76
N SER A 221 -14.93 2.10 -22.51
CA SER A 221 -15.57 0.90 -21.94
C SER A 221 -14.58 -0.27 -21.82
N ALA A 222 -14.71 -1.04 -20.73
CA ALA A 222 -13.96 -2.29 -20.55
C ALA A 222 -14.15 -3.28 -21.72
N SER A 223 -15.37 -3.32 -22.28
CA SER A 223 -15.69 -4.19 -23.43
C SER A 223 -14.87 -3.86 -24.68
N LEU A 224 -14.64 -2.57 -24.97
CA LEU A 224 -13.85 -2.16 -26.12
C LEU A 224 -12.38 -2.54 -25.96
N LEU A 225 -11.81 -2.31 -24.77
CA LEU A 225 -10.43 -2.72 -24.46
C LEU A 225 -10.24 -4.22 -24.65
N HIS A 226 -11.14 -5.03 -24.07
CA HIS A 226 -11.04 -6.49 -24.10
C HIS A 226 -11.22 -7.05 -25.52
N ARG A 227 -12.24 -6.61 -26.26
CA ARG A 227 -12.51 -7.09 -27.62
C ARG A 227 -11.41 -6.72 -28.63
N THR A 228 -10.67 -5.66 -28.35
CA THR A 228 -9.56 -5.20 -29.20
C THR A 228 -8.19 -5.74 -28.75
N GLY A 229 -8.13 -6.40 -27.57
CA GLY A 229 -6.91 -6.96 -26.97
C GLY A 229 -5.93 -5.91 -26.44
N ILE A 230 -6.39 -4.67 -26.27
CA ILE A 230 -5.55 -3.55 -25.87
C ILE A 230 -5.32 -3.51 -24.36
N ASP A 231 -6.25 -4.06 -23.57
CA ASP A 231 -6.07 -4.28 -22.13
C ASP A 231 -4.76 -5.03 -21.81
N GLU A 232 -4.49 -6.14 -22.50
CA GLU A 232 -3.27 -6.92 -22.29
C GLU A 232 -1.99 -6.16 -22.66
N LEU A 233 -2.01 -5.38 -23.75
CA LEU A 233 -0.87 -4.56 -24.16
C LEU A 233 -0.60 -3.44 -23.16
N LEU A 234 -1.64 -2.73 -22.71
CA LEU A 234 -1.51 -1.69 -21.69
C LEU A 234 -0.98 -2.25 -20.38
N PHE A 235 -1.42 -3.44 -19.97
CA PHE A 235 -0.86 -4.08 -18.78
C PHE A 235 0.63 -4.40 -18.92
N LYS A 236 1.08 -4.88 -20.07
CA LYS A 236 2.51 -5.13 -20.34
C LYS A 236 3.31 -3.82 -20.33
N ALA A 237 2.79 -2.78 -20.97
CA ALA A 237 3.43 -1.47 -21.03
C ALA A 237 3.57 -0.83 -19.64
N LEU A 238 2.49 -0.86 -18.84
CA LEU A 238 2.49 -0.34 -17.47
C LEU A 238 3.37 -1.18 -16.54
N GLN A 239 3.42 -2.50 -16.70
CA GLN A 239 4.34 -3.35 -15.95
C GLN A 239 5.81 -3.06 -16.30
N SER A 240 6.11 -2.84 -17.58
CA SER A 240 7.44 -2.42 -18.04
C SER A 240 7.84 -1.06 -17.45
N ALA A 241 6.90 -0.10 -17.41
CA ALA A 241 7.11 1.18 -16.75
C ALA A 241 7.43 1.04 -15.25
N LEU A 242 6.70 0.16 -14.55
CA LEU A 242 6.92 -0.11 -13.13
C LEU A 242 8.28 -0.79 -12.85
N GLN A 243 8.83 -1.52 -13.83
CA GLN A 243 10.13 -2.21 -13.73
C GLN A 243 11.31 -1.33 -14.18
N ASN A 244 11.06 -0.13 -14.72
CA ASN A 244 12.10 0.80 -15.10
C ASN A 244 12.57 1.59 -13.87
N LEU A 245 13.61 1.05 -13.21
CA LEU A 245 14.10 1.51 -11.91
C LEU A 245 15.49 2.16 -11.96
N THR A 246 16.08 2.27 -13.16
CA THR A 246 17.47 2.70 -13.35
C THR A 246 17.63 4.18 -13.68
N SER A 247 16.58 4.85 -14.12
CA SER A 247 16.61 6.28 -14.50
C SER A 247 16.37 7.22 -13.32
N ASP A 248 16.81 8.47 -13.41
CA ASP A 248 16.48 9.55 -12.47
C ASP A 248 14.97 9.79 -12.37
N GLN A 249 14.22 9.52 -13.44
CA GLN A 249 12.77 9.69 -13.46
C GLN A 249 11.97 8.50 -12.91
N SER A 250 12.66 7.42 -12.53
CA SER A 250 12.01 6.20 -12.02
C SER A 250 11.03 6.48 -10.86
N PRO A 251 11.30 7.38 -9.89
CA PRO A 251 10.34 7.72 -8.84
C PRO A 251 9.02 8.31 -9.39
N THR A 252 9.12 9.25 -10.33
CA THR A 252 7.95 9.86 -11.00
C THR A 252 7.20 8.84 -11.86
N LEU A 253 7.94 8.01 -12.59
CA LEU A 253 7.38 6.96 -13.43
C LEU A 253 6.59 5.93 -12.60
N LEU A 254 7.12 5.49 -11.45
CA LEU A 254 6.41 4.60 -10.52
C LEU A 254 5.10 5.22 -10.03
N ARG A 255 5.14 6.49 -9.60
CA ARG A 255 3.96 7.21 -9.08
C ARG A 255 2.90 7.47 -10.16
N ALA A 256 3.30 7.60 -11.42
CA ALA A 256 2.36 7.71 -12.54
C ALA A 256 1.79 6.33 -12.93
N ALA A 257 2.65 5.32 -13.04
CA ALA A 257 2.28 4.00 -13.57
C ALA A 257 1.36 3.22 -12.63
N MET A 258 1.57 3.25 -11.31
CA MET A 258 0.78 2.42 -10.39
C MET A 258 -0.70 2.80 -10.35
N PRO A 259 -1.10 4.07 -10.15
CA PRO A 259 -2.51 4.43 -10.17
C PRO A 259 -3.18 4.10 -11.51
N CYS A 260 -2.46 4.26 -12.62
CA CYS A 260 -2.95 3.90 -13.96
C CYS A 260 -3.14 2.37 -14.09
N TYR A 261 -2.20 1.56 -13.59
CA TYR A 261 -2.31 0.10 -13.55
C TYR A 261 -3.51 -0.35 -12.71
N LEU A 262 -3.72 0.26 -11.54
CA LEU A 262 -4.88 -0.02 -10.68
C LEU A 262 -6.19 0.40 -11.35
N SER A 263 -6.22 1.54 -12.04
CA SER A 263 -7.39 2.01 -12.79
C SER A 263 -7.76 1.05 -13.90
N LEU A 264 -6.78 0.58 -14.68
CA LEU A 264 -6.99 -0.44 -15.71
C LEU A 264 -7.50 -1.76 -15.08
N THR A 265 -6.89 -2.18 -13.98
CA THR A 265 -7.29 -3.40 -13.24
C THR A 265 -8.74 -3.31 -12.78
N ASN A 266 -9.15 -2.19 -12.18
CA ASN A 266 -10.52 -1.98 -11.70
C ASN A 266 -11.53 -1.84 -12.82
N LEU A 267 -11.12 -1.33 -13.99
CA LEU A 267 -11.99 -1.19 -15.15
C LEU A 267 -12.28 -2.55 -15.81
N VAL A 268 -11.27 -3.40 -15.97
CA VAL A 268 -11.38 -4.64 -16.76
C VAL A 268 -11.64 -5.90 -15.95
N LEU A 269 -11.37 -5.88 -14.63
CA LEU A 269 -11.55 -7.04 -13.76
C LEU A 269 -12.56 -6.75 -12.64
N ASN A 270 -13.41 -7.74 -12.35
CA ASN A 270 -14.37 -7.66 -11.24
C ASN A 270 -13.65 -7.63 -9.88
N GLU A 271 -14.24 -6.94 -8.90
CA GLU A 271 -13.63 -6.77 -7.56
C GLU A 271 -13.29 -8.08 -6.87
N ASP A 272 -14.19 -9.07 -6.90
CA ASP A 272 -14.01 -10.36 -6.23
C ASP A 272 -13.38 -11.46 -7.13
N SER A 273 -12.77 -11.07 -8.26
CA SER A 273 -12.18 -12.05 -9.17
C SER A 273 -10.81 -12.54 -8.69
N ILE A 274 -10.59 -13.86 -8.77
CA ILE A 274 -9.27 -14.48 -8.54
C ILE A 274 -8.22 -13.86 -9.46
N GLN A 275 -8.59 -13.54 -10.69
CA GLN A 275 -7.73 -12.89 -11.68
C GLN A 275 -7.20 -11.54 -11.18
N LYS A 276 -8.06 -10.68 -10.60
CA LYS A 276 -7.63 -9.40 -10.02
C LYS A 276 -6.65 -9.63 -8.87
N PHE A 277 -6.95 -10.57 -7.98
CA PHE A 277 -6.05 -10.91 -6.87
C PHE A 277 -4.68 -11.41 -7.35
N GLU A 278 -4.64 -12.33 -8.31
CA GLU A 278 -3.39 -12.86 -8.89
C GLU A 278 -2.58 -11.76 -9.56
N LYS A 279 -3.25 -10.84 -10.27
CA LYS A 279 -2.61 -9.73 -10.98
C LYS A 279 -1.97 -8.73 -10.02
N LEU A 280 -2.66 -8.37 -8.93
CA LEU A 280 -2.12 -7.53 -7.87
C LEU A 280 -0.97 -8.22 -7.12
N CYS A 281 -1.07 -9.53 -6.89
CA CYS A 281 0.04 -10.32 -6.32
C CYS A 281 1.28 -10.32 -7.21
N ALA A 282 1.10 -10.48 -8.52
CA ALA A 282 2.20 -10.47 -9.48
C ALA A 282 2.96 -9.14 -9.48
N VAL A 283 2.26 -8.01 -9.36
CA VAL A 283 2.91 -6.69 -9.23
C VAL A 283 3.80 -6.62 -7.98
N VAL A 284 3.35 -7.21 -6.85
CA VAL A 284 4.18 -7.27 -5.64
C VAL A 284 5.43 -8.13 -5.88
N THR A 285 5.28 -9.32 -6.45
CA THR A 285 6.38 -10.28 -6.61
C THR A 285 7.36 -9.92 -7.72
N ASP A 286 6.88 -9.30 -8.79
CA ASP A 286 7.63 -9.11 -10.04
C ASP A 286 8.12 -7.67 -10.18
N THR A 287 7.65 -6.76 -9.32
CA THR A 287 8.01 -5.34 -9.39
C THR A 287 8.43 -4.78 -8.04
N ILE A 288 7.56 -4.83 -7.02
CA ILE A 288 7.85 -4.14 -5.74
C ILE A 288 9.01 -4.77 -5.00
N VAL A 289 8.94 -6.08 -4.73
CA VAL A 289 9.96 -6.78 -3.93
C VAL A 289 11.31 -6.81 -4.65
N PRO A 290 11.41 -7.15 -5.96
CA PRO A 290 12.67 -7.06 -6.69
C PRO A 290 13.18 -5.61 -6.79
N GLY A 291 12.28 -4.64 -6.91
CA GLY A 291 12.64 -3.24 -7.07
C GLY A 291 13.37 -2.65 -5.87
N TRP A 292 13.15 -3.16 -4.66
CA TRP A 292 13.89 -2.74 -3.47
C TRP A 292 15.39 -3.07 -3.51
N LEU A 293 15.79 -4.12 -4.24
CA LEU A 293 17.20 -4.43 -4.45
C LEU A 293 17.89 -3.34 -5.30
N TYR A 294 17.16 -2.74 -6.25
CA TYR A 294 17.67 -1.68 -7.11
C TYR A 294 17.57 -0.29 -6.46
N ALA A 295 16.57 -0.10 -5.60
CA ALA A 295 16.35 1.15 -4.89
C ALA A 295 17.23 1.31 -3.64
N SER A 296 17.97 0.28 -3.23
CA SER A 296 18.70 0.23 -1.95
C SER A 296 19.75 1.33 -1.78
N SER A 297 20.15 2.04 -2.84
CA SER A 297 21.08 3.17 -2.82
C SER A 297 20.43 4.53 -3.17
N ARG A 298 19.14 4.57 -3.50
CA ARG A 298 18.42 5.75 -3.99
C ARG A 298 17.19 6.05 -3.12
N VAL A 299 17.34 7.02 -2.21
CA VAL A 299 16.30 7.39 -1.23
C VAL A 299 14.96 7.72 -1.90
N GLU A 300 14.94 8.58 -2.92
CA GLU A 300 13.71 9.01 -3.59
C GLU A 300 12.95 7.84 -4.25
N LEU A 301 13.70 6.88 -4.81
CA LEU A 301 13.14 5.69 -5.41
C LEU A 301 12.56 4.76 -4.34
N MET A 302 13.21 4.64 -3.18
CA MET A 302 12.65 3.92 -2.04
C MET A 302 11.34 4.56 -1.57
N VAL A 303 11.28 5.89 -1.42
CA VAL A 303 10.05 6.60 -1.03
C VAL A 303 8.94 6.31 -2.04
N ALA A 304 9.20 6.48 -3.34
CA ALA A 304 8.23 6.20 -4.39
C ALA A 304 7.76 4.73 -4.39
N SER A 305 8.67 3.77 -4.14
CA SER A 305 8.32 2.36 -4.05
C SER A 305 7.38 2.05 -2.87
N VAL A 306 7.56 2.75 -1.74
CA VAL A 306 6.72 2.60 -0.55
C VAL A 306 5.36 3.28 -0.77
N ASP A 307 5.33 4.47 -1.38
CA ASP A 307 4.08 5.14 -1.76
C ASP A 307 3.23 4.25 -2.68
N VAL A 308 3.87 3.61 -3.65
CA VAL A 308 3.24 2.68 -4.58
C VAL A 308 2.80 1.39 -3.90
N LEU A 309 3.60 0.86 -2.95
CA LEU A 309 3.22 -0.30 -2.13
C LEU A 309 1.94 -0.02 -1.33
N LEU A 310 1.78 1.18 -0.76
CA LEU A 310 0.57 1.56 -0.03
C LEU A 310 -0.68 1.39 -0.90
N LEU A 311 -0.66 1.86 -2.15
CA LEU A 311 -1.77 1.73 -3.09
C LEU A 311 -2.11 0.26 -3.38
N ILE A 312 -1.08 -0.57 -3.56
CA ILE A 312 -1.26 -2.01 -3.79
C ILE A 312 -1.82 -2.71 -2.54
N ILE A 313 -1.34 -2.38 -1.34
CA ILE A 313 -1.87 -2.93 -0.09
C ILE A 313 -3.34 -2.57 0.05
N GLN A 314 -3.74 -1.32 -0.20
CA GLN A 314 -5.13 -0.90 -0.21
C GLN A 314 -5.97 -1.72 -1.19
N ALA A 315 -5.48 -1.91 -2.42
CA ALA A 315 -6.17 -2.70 -3.44
C ALA A 315 -6.27 -4.19 -3.11
N LEU A 316 -5.25 -4.77 -2.45
CA LEU A 316 -5.25 -6.17 -2.03
C LEU A 316 -6.15 -6.45 -0.83
N GLY A 317 -6.45 -5.45 0.00
CA GLY A 317 -7.19 -5.64 1.25
C GLY A 317 -6.54 -6.71 2.12
N ILE A 318 -7.32 -7.66 2.64
CA ILE A 318 -6.81 -8.81 3.43
C ILE A 318 -5.78 -9.67 2.67
N GLY A 319 -5.78 -9.62 1.34
CA GLY A 319 -4.81 -10.30 0.49
C GLY A 319 -3.36 -9.90 0.75
N SER A 320 -3.12 -8.69 1.28
CA SER A 320 -1.79 -8.20 1.64
C SER A 320 -1.14 -9.04 2.75
N ALA A 321 -1.93 -9.78 3.55
CA ALA A 321 -1.43 -10.67 4.59
C ALA A 321 -0.50 -11.79 4.04
N ARG A 322 -0.62 -12.13 2.75
CA ARG A 322 0.27 -13.09 2.07
C ARG A 322 1.73 -12.63 2.07
N PHE A 323 1.97 -11.32 2.13
CA PHE A 323 3.28 -10.71 1.94
C PHE A 323 3.87 -10.09 3.21
N LEU A 324 3.29 -10.33 4.39
CA LEU A 324 3.77 -9.77 5.67
C LEU A 324 5.26 -10.01 5.90
N LYS A 325 5.76 -11.22 5.55
CA LYS A 325 7.17 -11.58 5.70
C LYS A 325 8.10 -10.69 4.87
N ALA A 326 7.65 -10.20 3.73
CA ALA A 326 8.42 -9.29 2.87
C ALA A 326 8.24 -7.82 3.31
N PHE A 327 7.02 -7.41 3.63
CA PHE A 327 6.69 -6.02 3.90
C PHE A 327 7.18 -5.54 5.27
N ILE A 328 6.99 -6.33 6.33
CA ILE A 328 7.28 -5.90 7.70
C ILE A 328 8.77 -5.55 7.88
N PRO A 329 9.74 -6.42 7.51
CA PRO A 329 11.15 -6.08 7.68
C PRO A 329 11.52 -4.80 6.94
N GLN A 330 11.10 -4.67 5.68
CA GLN A 330 11.44 -3.51 4.86
C GLN A 330 10.87 -2.19 5.42
N LEU A 331 9.60 -2.19 5.82
CA LEU A 331 8.93 -0.99 6.34
C LEU A 331 9.47 -0.59 7.71
N THR A 332 9.76 -1.55 8.59
CA THR A 332 10.31 -1.29 9.91
C THR A 332 11.76 -0.80 9.85
N GLU A 333 12.60 -1.40 9.01
CA GLU A 333 13.98 -0.94 8.77
C GLU A 333 14.02 0.49 8.22
N ASN A 334 13.02 0.89 7.43
CA ASN A 334 12.92 2.26 6.92
C ASN A 334 12.51 3.26 8.00
N ILE A 335 11.80 2.84 9.05
CA ILE A 335 11.37 3.70 10.17
C ILE A 335 12.53 3.92 11.17
N LEU A 336 13.35 2.90 11.40
CA LEU A 336 14.45 2.92 12.34
C LEU A 336 15.74 3.52 11.73
N PRO A 337 16.63 4.11 12.55
CA PRO A 337 17.98 4.46 12.11
C PRO A 337 18.72 3.20 11.67
N LYS A 338 19.28 3.19 10.45
CA LYS A 338 19.98 2.03 9.91
C LYS A 338 21.46 2.07 10.34
N GLU A 339 21.93 1.06 11.06
CA GLU A 339 23.37 0.92 11.38
C GLU A 339 24.19 0.39 10.18
N PHE A 340 23.57 -0.32 9.22
CA PHE A 340 24.29 -1.08 8.18
C PHE A 340 23.68 -1.01 6.76
N SER A 341 22.87 0.01 6.44
CA SER A 341 22.27 0.17 5.11
C SER A 341 22.74 1.45 4.42
N PRO A 342 22.99 1.43 3.10
CA PRO A 342 23.52 2.58 2.37
C PRO A 342 22.50 3.71 2.14
N VAL A 343 21.20 3.49 2.39
CA VAL A 343 20.16 4.52 2.27
C VAL A 343 19.83 5.11 3.63
N GLU A 344 20.08 6.41 3.78
CA GLU A 344 19.65 7.17 4.96
C GLU A 344 18.12 7.11 5.11
N SER A 345 17.67 6.83 6.33
CA SER A 345 16.25 6.84 6.69
C SER A 345 15.78 8.29 6.86
N THR A 346 15.41 8.92 5.74
CA THR A 346 14.86 10.28 5.71
C THR A 346 13.47 10.36 6.33
N LEU A 347 13.06 11.56 6.76
CA LEU A 347 11.74 11.77 7.36
C LEU A 347 10.60 11.32 6.43
N GLU A 348 10.71 11.62 5.14
CA GLU A 348 9.72 11.22 4.12
C GLU A 348 9.60 9.70 4.02
N LEU A 349 10.73 8.98 3.98
CA LEU A 349 10.74 7.52 3.91
C LEU A 349 10.15 6.89 5.17
N ARG A 350 10.43 7.48 6.35
CA ARG A 350 9.83 7.04 7.62
C ARG A 350 8.32 7.24 7.61
N ILE A 351 7.84 8.41 7.20
CA ILE A 351 6.40 8.71 7.13
C ILE A 351 5.70 7.77 6.14
N ALA A 352 6.24 7.61 4.93
CA ALA A 352 5.68 6.71 3.93
C ALA A 352 5.62 5.27 4.44
N SER A 353 6.71 4.79 5.06
CA SER A 353 6.78 3.42 5.60
C SER A 353 5.83 3.20 6.76
N ALA A 354 5.70 4.20 7.64
CA ALA A 354 4.79 4.18 8.77
C ALA A 354 3.31 4.15 8.33
N LYS A 355 2.91 4.99 7.36
CA LYS A 355 1.56 4.98 6.77
C LYS A 355 1.23 3.64 6.10
N THR A 356 2.21 3.09 5.38
CA THR A 356 2.08 1.81 4.68
C THR A 356 1.91 0.66 5.67
N LEU A 357 2.71 0.64 6.73
CA LEU A 357 2.62 -0.36 7.79
C LEU A 357 1.28 -0.29 8.53
N LEU A 358 0.82 0.92 8.87
CA LEU A 358 -0.49 1.13 9.48
C LEU A 358 -1.64 0.62 8.59
N THR A 359 -1.58 0.87 7.28
CA THR A 359 -2.60 0.39 6.34
C THR A 359 -2.56 -1.14 6.20
N LEU A 360 -1.38 -1.73 6.19
CA LEU A 360 -1.19 -3.17 6.21
C LEU A 360 -1.83 -3.81 7.45
N MET A 361 -1.68 -3.15 8.60
CA MET A 361 -2.28 -3.57 9.86
C MET A 361 -3.81 -3.48 9.79
N ARG A 362 -4.34 -2.31 9.40
CA ARG A 362 -5.79 -2.10 9.19
C ARG A 362 -6.42 -3.13 8.25
N ASN A 363 -5.78 -3.45 7.13
CA ASN A 363 -6.28 -4.46 6.20
C ASN A 363 -6.32 -5.88 6.78
N SER A 364 -5.45 -6.15 7.75
CA SER A 364 -5.38 -7.42 8.47
C SER A 364 -6.37 -7.49 9.65
N THR A 365 -7.05 -6.39 10.00
CA THR A 365 -7.91 -6.32 11.20
C THR A 365 -9.35 -6.85 11.05
N ARG A 366 -9.86 -7.14 9.84
CA ARG A 366 -11.23 -7.69 9.69
C ARG A 366 -11.40 -9.12 10.21
N ASN A 367 -10.31 -9.86 10.41
CA ASN A 367 -10.26 -11.11 11.17
C ASN A 367 -8.94 -11.12 11.95
N GLN A 368 -9.03 -10.81 13.24
CA GLN A 368 -8.00 -10.88 14.28
C GLN A 368 -6.63 -11.47 13.88
N VAL A 369 -5.59 -10.65 14.06
CA VAL A 369 -4.27 -10.92 14.70
C VAL A 369 -3.19 -10.13 13.97
N LEU A 370 -2.50 -9.24 14.69
CA LEU A 370 -1.12 -8.87 14.41
C LEU A 370 -0.27 -9.04 15.68
N ILE A 371 0.85 -9.74 15.52
CA ILE A 371 1.92 -9.92 16.50
C ILE A 371 3.17 -9.33 15.84
N TYR A 372 3.84 -8.35 16.45
CA TYR A 372 5.23 -8.07 16.08
C TYR A 372 6.15 -7.51 17.19
N TYR A 373 7.45 -7.72 16.91
CA TYR A 373 8.72 -7.76 17.62
C TYR A 373 9.17 -6.51 18.42
N SER A 374 10.12 -6.76 19.33
CA SER A 374 10.88 -5.82 20.17
C SER A 374 11.47 -4.65 19.41
N MET A 375 10.98 -3.42 19.64
CA MET A 375 11.71 -2.19 19.34
C MET A 375 12.54 -1.74 20.55
N ASP A 376 13.80 -1.35 20.34
CA ASP A 376 14.60 -0.62 21.32
C ASP A 376 14.70 0.85 20.89
N ILE A 377 13.86 1.71 21.49
CA ILE A 377 13.59 3.10 21.03
C ILE A 377 14.44 4.15 21.75
N LYS A 378 15.44 3.75 22.56
CA LYS A 378 16.23 4.70 23.36
C LYS A 378 16.99 5.78 22.55
N ASN A 379 17.11 5.64 21.22
CA ASN A 379 17.89 6.56 20.37
C ASN A 379 17.08 7.47 19.43
N LEU A 380 15.74 7.54 19.55
CA LEU A 380 14.93 8.50 18.79
C LEU A 380 14.89 9.87 19.49
N THR A 381 15.96 10.64 19.37
CA THR A 381 15.94 12.09 19.66
C THR A 381 15.13 12.80 18.56
N LEU A 382 13.83 12.97 18.80
CA LEU A 382 12.92 13.66 17.89
C LEU A 382 12.87 15.16 18.25
N ASN A 383 13.53 16.00 17.45
CA ASN A 383 13.35 17.46 17.50
C ASN A 383 11.96 17.86 16.97
N GLU A 384 11.48 19.04 17.38
CA GLU A 384 10.10 19.55 17.36
C GLU A 384 9.39 19.73 15.98
N GLN A 385 9.82 19.09 14.89
CA GLN A 385 9.28 19.38 13.53
C GLN A 385 8.53 18.24 12.81
N SER A 386 7.97 17.24 13.51
CA SER A 386 7.09 16.29 12.81
C SER A 386 5.95 15.78 13.68
N ASP A 387 4.94 16.62 13.86
CA ASP A 387 3.70 16.22 14.53
C ASP A 387 2.96 15.13 13.75
N ALA A 388 3.09 15.09 12.42
CA ALA A 388 2.56 14.01 11.58
C ALA A 388 3.26 12.66 11.81
N LEU A 389 4.61 12.62 11.93
CA LEU A 389 5.31 11.38 12.28
C LEU A 389 4.99 10.99 13.72
N LYS A 390 4.91 11.94 14.66
CA LYS A 390 4.47 11.64 16.03
C LYS A 390 3.07 11.04 16.05
N GLU A 391 2.10 11.59 15.32
CA GLU A 391 0.72 11.07 15.27
C GLU A 391 0.67 9.66 14.67
N ILE A 392 1.36 9.42 13.55
CA ILE A 392 1.43 8.08 12.92
C ILE A 392 2.23 7.09 13.78
N VAL A 393 3.31 7.53 14.43
CA VAL A 393 4.09 6.70 15.36
C VAL A 393 3.27 6.38 16.61
N MET A 394 2.45 7.32 17.10
CA MET A 394 1.49 7.08 18.18
C MET A 394 0.37 6.11 17.76
N GLU A 395 -0.08 6.15 16.50
CA GLU A 395 -0.98 5.15 15.88
C GLU A 395 -0.27 3.80 15.59
N LEU A 396 1.05 3.77 15.44
CA LEU A 396 1.85 2.53 15.36
C LEU A 396 2.11 1.93 16.74
N PHE A 397 2.29 2.77 17.77
CA PHE A 397 2.48 2.37 19.16
C PHE A 397 1.24 1.68 19.74
N THR A 398 0.07 1.89 19.14
CA THR A 398 -1.13 1.08 19.30
C THR A 398 -0.89 -0.42 19.21
N GLU A 399 0.10 -0.85 18.42
CA GLU A 399 0.21 -2.25 18.00
C GLU A 399 1.55 -2.94 18.30
N LEU A 400 2.40 -2.39 19.18
CA LEU A 400 3.70 -3.02 19.52
C LEU A 400 3.89 -3.26 21.03
N LEU A 401 4.12 -4.53 21.39
CA LEU A 401 4.28 -5.03 22.77
C LEU A 401 5.64 -5.71 22.95
N VAL A 402 6.53 -5.22 23.83
CA VAL A 402 7.67 -6.04 24.34
C VAL A 402 8.09 -5.78 25.79
N SER A 403 7.72 -4.67 26.44
CA SER A 403 7.98 -4.46 27.88
C SER A 403 6.71 -4.20 28.70
N SER A 404 6.79 -4.32 30.02
CA SER A 404 5.70 -3.95 30.93
C SER A 404 5.24 -2.49 30.75
N ASN A 405 6.16 -1.57 30.43
CA ASN A 405 5.81 -0.19 30.07
C ASN A 405 5.13 -0.07 28.69
N ASP A 406 5.48 -0.93 27.73
CA ASP A 406 4.82 -0.95 26.41
C ASP A 406 3.41 -1.55 26.50
N LEU A 407 3.21 -2.56 27.34
CA LEU A 407 1.89 -3.14 27.64
C LEU A 407 0.98 -2.12 28.34
N LEU A 408 1.52 -1.34 29.27
CA LEU A 408 0.79 -0.25 29.89
C LEU A 408 0.37 0.80 28.86
N ARG A 409 1.29 1.24 28.00
CA ARG A 409 0.99 2.19 26.92
C ARG A 409 -0.07 1.65 25.95
N ALA A 410 0.02 0.38 25.56
CA ALA A 410 -0.99 -0.28 24.71
C ALA A 410 -2.36 -0.36 25.39
N SER A 411 -2.40 -0.68 26.68
CA SER A 411 -3.65 -0.69 27.44
C SER A 411 -4.28 0.70 27.55
N CYS A 412 -3.50 1.73 27.90
CA CYS A 412 -3.95 3.12 27.89
C CYS A 412 -4.45 3.54 26.51
N PHE A 413 -3.77 3.13 25.44
CA PHE A 413 -4.20 3.40 24.07
C PHE A 413 -5.58 2.79 23.77
N ILE A 414 -5.78 1.49 24.08
CA ILE A 414 -7.08 0.83 23.87
C ILE A 414 -8.15 1.51 24.71
N LEU A 415 -7.86 1.85 25.97
CA LEU A 415 -8.79 2.55 26.86
C LEU A 415 -9.13 3.98 26.38
N LEU A 416 -8.26 4.62 25.59
CA LEU A 416 -8.49 5.94 25.00
C LEU A 416 -9.36 5.89 23.74
N GLN A 417 -9.29 4.81 22.96
CA GLN A 417 -10.06 4.67 21.72
C GLN A 417 -11.38 3.92 21.91
N GLU A 418 -11.39 2.91 22.78
CA GLU A 418 -12.51 2.00 22.92
C GLU A 418 -13.09 2.06 24.33
N SER A 419 -14.36 2.45 24.41
CA SER A 419 -15.06 2.54 25.69
C SER A 419 -15.46 1.18 26.27
N LYS A 420 -15.40 0.11 25.46
CA LYS A 420 -15.79 -1.28 25.77
C LYS A 420 -14.92 -2.27 24.99
N LEU A 421 -14.73 -3.48 25.53
CA LEU A 421 -14.02 -4.56 24.85
C LEU A 421 -14.79 -5.88 24.99
N ASP A 422 -15.13 -6.50 23.85
CA ASP A 422 -15.98 -7.70 23.82
C ASP A 422 -15.18 -9.00 23.88
N LEU A 423 -13.94 -9.00 23.35
CA LEU A 423 -13.12 -10.19 23.27
C LEU A 423 -11.63 -9.85 23.43
N LEU A 424 -10.94 -10.65 24.24
CA LEU A 424 -9.49 -10.69 24.36
C LEU A 424 -9.00 -12.12 24.12
N ILE A 425 -8.09 -12.32 23.15
CA ILE A 425 -7.43 -13.62 22.94
C ILE A 425 -5.95 -13.49 23.29
N ASN A 426 -5.58 -14.06 24.43
CA ASN A 426 -4.22 -14.17 24.94
C ASN A 426 -3.47 -15.29 24.19
N ASN A 427 -3.00 -14.99 22.97
CA ASN A 427 -2.38 -15.97 22.06
C ASN A 427 -0.85 -15.95 22.02
N ALA A 428 -0.23 -14.79 22.25
CA ALA A 428 1.23 -14.65 22.15
C ALA A 428 1.93 -15.61 23.12
N ALA A 429 2.95 -16.32 22.63
CA ALA A 429 3.75 -17.20 23.46
C ALA A 429 5.15 -17.43 22.89
N GLU A 430 6.13 -17.55 23.77
CA GLU A 430 7.48 -18.03 23.50
C GLU A 430 7.62 -19.50 23.89
N PHE A 431 8.46 -20.25 23.19
CA PHE A 431 8.66 -21.68 23.41
C PHE A 431 10.12 -22.09 23.28
N LEU A 432 10.67 -22.61 24.39
CA LEU A 432 12.03 -23.15 24.50
C LEU A 432 13.11 -22.26 23.84
N PRO A 433 13.24 -20.98 24.22
CA PRO A 433 14.37 -20.15 23.83
C PRO A 433 15.67 -20.64 24.52
N PRO A 434 16.84 -20.06 24.18
CA PRO A 434 18.07 -20.29 24.94
C PRO A 434 17.85 -20.10 26.45
N VAL A 435 18.45 -20.98 27.27
CA VAL A 435 18.22 -21.05 28.71
C VAL A 435 18.66 -19.77 29.43
N ASP A 436 19.56 -18.99 28.86
CA ASP A 436 20.03 -17.72 29.41
C ASP A 436 19.10 -16.53 29.10
N ALA A 437 18.06 -16.70 28.29
CA ALA A 437 17.18 -15.61 27.86
C ALA A 437 16.30 -15.06 29.00
N VAL A 438 16.32 -13.74 29.17
CA VAL A 438 15.60 -12.99 30.22
C VAL A 438 14.92 -11.76 29.58
N THR A 439 13.76 -11.38 30.08
CA THR A 439 13.06 -10.13 29.72
C THR A 439 13.81 -8.90 30.25
N LYS A 440 13.52 -7.71 29.71
CA LYS A 440 14.06 -6.44 30.25
C LYS A 440 13.67 -6.17 31.71
N ASP A 441 12.60 -6.81 32.18
CA ASP A 441 12.05 -6.66 33.53
C ASP A 441 12.61 -7.67 34.54
N GLY A 442 13.57 -8.52 34.12
CA GLY A 442 14.25 -9.49 34.98
C GLY A 442 13.52 -10.82 35.17
N TYR A 443 12.48 -11.09 34.39
CA TYR A 443 11.81 -12.39 34.36
C TYR A 443 12.46 -13.32 33.35
N ASP A 444 12.41 -14.63 33.62
CA ASP A 444 12.62 -15.62 32.57
C ASP A 444 11.79 -15.28 31.31
N LEU A 445 12.38 -15.42 30.11
CA LEU A 445 11.72 -14.98 28.87
C LEU A 445 10.37 -15.68 28.63
N VAL A 446 10.28 -16.99 28.86
CA VAL A 446 9.06 -17.77 28.59
C VAL A 446 7.98 -17.43 29.60
N PHE A 447 8.33 -17.42 30.89
CA PHE A 447 7.36 -17.11 31.94
C PHE A 447 6.92 -15.63 31.89
N GLY A 448 7.88 -14.72 31.65
CA GLY A 448 7.64 -13.29 31.49
C GLY A 448 6.68 -12.98 30.36
N VAL A 449 6.90 -13.55 29.16
CA VAL A 449 6.03 -13.33 28.00
C VAL A 449 4.69 -14.04 28.14
N ASN A 450 4.69 -15.34 28.42
CA ASN A 450 3.46 -16.14 28.35
C ASN A 450 2.52 -15.87 29.52
N CYS A 451 3.07 -15.55 30.70
CA CYS A 451 2.31 -15.39 31.93
C CYS A 451 2.29 -13.93 32.40
N VAL A 452 3.43 -13.36 32.82
CA VAL A 452 3.47 -12.03 33.48
C VAL A 452 2.87 -10.93 32.59
N ALA A 453 3.42 -10.77 31.38
CA ALA A 453 2.99 -9.78 30.41
C ALA A 453 1.51 -9.94 30.04
N THR A 454 1.10 -11.17 29.75
CA THR A 454 -0.28 -11.52 29.37
C THR A 454 -1.28 -11.19 30.48
N CYS A 455 -0.97 -11.57 31.72
CA CYS A 455 -1.82 -11.31 32.87
C CYS A 455 -1.89 -9.80 33.15
N PHE A 456 -0.77 -9.09 33.08
CA PHE A 456 -0.71 -7.65 33.27
C PHE A 456 -1.56 -6.91 32.23
N LEU A 457 -1.41 -7.21 30.94
CA LEU A 457 -2.25 -6.63 29.89
C LEU A 457 -3.73 -6.88 30.15
N THR A 458 -4.09 -8.09 30.56
CA THR A 458 -5.47 -8.44 30.90
C THR A 458 -6.00 -7.60 32.06
N LEU A 459 -5.19 -7.38 33.11
CA LEU A 459 -5.55 -6.53 34.25
C LEU A 459 -5.75 -5.07 33.84
N CYS A 460 -4.89 -4.52 32.97
CA CYS A 460 -5.03 -3.16 32.49
C CYS A 460 -6.28 -2.95 31.62
N LEU A 461 -6.66 -3.95 30.81
CA LEU A 461 -7.87 -3.91 29.98
C LEU A 461 -9.15 -4.29 30.72
N LEU A 462 -9.02 -4.85 31.92
CA LEU A 462 -10.13 -5.35 32.72
C LEU A 462 -11.26 -4.32 32.94
N PRO A 463 -11.00 -3.02 33.22
CA PRO A 463 -12.06 -2.02 33.32
C PRO A 463 -12.94 -1.91 32.08
N CYS A 464 -12.38 -2.04 30.87
CA CYS A 464 -13.17 -1.98 29.63
C CYS A 464 -13.87 -3.30 29.32
N LEU A 465 -13.23 -4.45 29.59
CA LEU A 465 -13.84 -5.77 29.47
C LEU A 465 -15.10 -5.88 30.36
N LEU A 466 -15.03 -5.34 31.58
CA LEU A 466 -16.14 -5.38 32.53
C LEU A 466 -17.31 -4.44 32.20
N LYS A 467 -17.19 -3.58 31.18
CA LYS A 467 -18.30 -2.76 30.66
C LYS A 467 -19.13 -3.50 29.60
N THR A 468 -18.62 -4.61 29.06
CA THR A 468 -19.36 -5.48 28.15
C THR A 468 -19.92 -6.67 28.94
N SER A 469 -21.24 -6.81 28.94
CA SER A 469 -21.89 -8.03 29.43
C SER A 469 -21.65 -9.16 28.44
N GLY A 470 -21.05 -10.26 28.90
CA GLY A 470 -20.68 -11.39 28.04
C GLY A 470 -19.30 -11.27 27.40
N ALA A 471 -18.46 -10.33 27.85
CA ALA A 471 -17.08 -10.23 27.37
C ALA A 471 -16.32 -11.54 27.58
N ARG A 472 -15.48 -11.90 26.60
CA ARG A 472 -14.78 -13.19 26.56
C ARG A 472 -13.26 -13.00 26.59
N ILE A 473 -12.59 -13.79 27.42
CA ILE A 473 -11.13 -13.81 27.52
C ILE A 473 -10.67 -15.23 27.25
N ILE A 474 -9.93 -15.44 26.17
CA ILE A 474 -9.49 -16.76 25.73
C ILE A 474 -7.98 -16.85 25.89
N SER A 475 -7.51 -17.75 26.75
CA SER A 475 -6.10 -17.93 27.05
C SER A 475 -5.53 -19.18 26.41
N MET A 476 -4.51 -19.00 25.56
CA MET A 476 -3.84 -20.09 24.85
C MET A 476 -2.88 -20.84 25.77
N VAL A 477 -3.37 -21.93 26.33
CA VAL A 477 -2.62 -22.88 27.13
C VAL A 477 -2.24 -24.10 26.26
N GLY A 478 -1.68 -25.15 26.87
CA GLY A 478 -1.35 -26.41 26.20
C GLY A 478 -1.24 -27.54 27.22
N GLU A 479 -1.07 -28.78 26.77
CA GLU A 479 -0.97 -29.95 27.67
C GLU A 479 0.20 -29.87 28.66
N ASP A 480 1.23 -29.08 28.37
CA ASP A 480 2.42 -28.95 29.22
C ASP A 480 2.10 -28.50 30.65
N HIS A 481 0.97 -27.80 30.88
CA HIS A 481 0.55 -27.41 32.24
C HIS A 481 0.38 -28.61 33.19
N ARG A 482 0.21 -29.82 32.65
CA ARG A 482 0.07 -31.06 33.44
C ARG A 482 1.39 -31.60 33.98
N LEU A 483 2.54 -31.09 33.51
CA LEU A 483 3.86 -31.60 33.91
C LEU A 483 4.28 -31.18 35.32
N ILE A 484 3.57 -30.23 35.92
CA ILE A 484 3.87 -29.65 37.23
C ILE A 484 2.59 -29.40 38.01
N GLU A 485 2.67 -29.40 39.34
CA GLU A 485 1.54 -29.15 40.23
C GLU A 485 1.53 -27.74 40.83
N SER A 486 2.66 -27.03 40.79
CA SER A 486 2.85 -25.71 41.39
C SER A 486 3.93 -24.91 40.68
N ILE A 487 3.86 -23.58 40.77
CA ILE A 487 4.87 -22.67 40.23
C ILE A 487 5.96 -22.44 41.27
N ASN A 488 7.23 -22.56 40.86
CA ASN A 488 8.35 -22.13 41.68
C ASN A 488 8.71 -20.67 41.32
N TYR A 489 8.18 -19.71 42.06
CA TYR A 489 8.40 -18.28 41.78
C TYR A 489 9.88 -17.86 41.83
N SER A 490 10.72 -18.59 42.56
CA SER A 490 12.16 -18.31 42.61
C SER A 490 12.94 -18.76 41.37
N SER A 491 12.34 -19.55 40.48
CA SER A 491 12.95 -20.01 39.23
C SER A 491 12.43 -19.29 37.98
N VAL A 492 11.44 -18.39 38.11
CA VAL A 492 10.89 -17.59 36.99
C VAL A 492 11.41 -16.16 36.94
N ILE A 493 12.28 -15.80 37.89
CA ILE A 493 13.02 -14.54 37.95
C ILE A 493 14.50 -14.81 37.68
N GLU A 494 15.23 -13.79 37.26
CA GLU A 494 16.67 -13.88 37.00
C GLU A 494 17.42 -14.42 38.23
N GLY A 495 18.24 -15.45 38.02
CA GLY A 495 19.01 -16.11 39.09
C GLY A 495 19.49 -17.50 38.71
N GLU A 496 20.30 -18.09 39.60
CA GLU A 496 20.94 -19.41 39.37
C GLU A 496 19.93 -20.55 39.22
N LYS A 497 18.84 -20.53 40.02
CA LYS A 497 17.77 -21.54 39.95
C LYS A 497 17.05 -21.59 38.60
N ARG A 498 16.97 -20.44 37.90
CA ARG A 498 16.37 -20.34 36.57
C ARG A 498 17.26 -21.02 35.52
N LEU A 499 18.57 -20.76 35.57
CA LEU A 499 19.55 -21.34 34.65
C LEU A 499 19.67 -22.86 34.74
N GLN A 500 19.34 -23.43 35.91
CA GLN A 500 19.35 -24.87 36.16
C GLN A 500 18.02 -25.56 35.83
N LEU A 501 16.97 -24.79 35.51
CA LEU A 501 15.65 -25.33 35.27
C LEU A 501 15.54 -25.91 33.86
N ASP A 502 14.91 -27.07 33.75
CA ASP A 502 14.57 -27.66 32.46
C ASP A 502 13.64 -26.70 31.68
N PRO A 503 13.98 -26.31 30.43
CA PRO A 503 13.18 -25.36 29.65
C PRO A 503 11.72 -25.80 29.42
N LEU A 504 11.45 -27.11 29.34
CA LEU A 504 10.10 -27.65 29.20
C LEU A 504 9.32 -27.49 30.51
N ILE A 505 9.95 -27.74 31.66
CA ILE A 505 9.35 -27.48 32.98
C ILE A 505 9.06 -25.99 33.14
N ASN A 506 9.95 -25.12 32.69
CA ASN A 506 9.71 -23.69 32.73
C ASN A 506 8.56 -23.24 31.81
N HIS A 507 8.46 -23.80 30.60
CA HIS A 507 7.29 -23.58 29.74
C HIS A 507 6.00 -24.10 30.40
N ALA A 508 6.04 -25.25 31.08
CA ALA A 508 4.93 -25.76 31.87
C ALA A 508 4.50 -24.78 32.99
N GLN A 509 5.46 -24.17 33.72
CA GLN A 509 5.17 -23.10 34.69
C GLN A 509 4.40 -21.95 34.05
N SER A 510 4.80 -21.54 32.85
CA SER A 510 4.15 -20.44 32.14
C SER A 510 2.70 -20.77 31.74
N LYS A 511 2.43 -22.02 31.34
CA LYS A 511 1.09 -22.47 30.93
C LYS A 511 0.19 -22.73 32.12
N LEU A 512 0.70 -23.32 33.21
CA LEU A 512 -0.03 -23.45 34.46
C LEU A 512 -0.36 -22.06 35.04
N GLY A 513 0.60 -21.12 35.01
CA GLY A 513 0.38 -19.74 35.44
C GLY A 513 -0.77 -19.08 34.70
N LEU A 514 -0.71 -19.04 33.37
CA LEU A 514 -1.78 -18.43 32.59
C LEU A 514 -3.15 -19.09 32.85
N MET A 515 -3.18 -20.41 33.08
CA MET A 515 -4.39 -21.15 33.40
C MET A 515 -4.98 -20.79 34.77
N LEU A 516 -4.14 -20.77 35.82
CA LEU A 516 -4.54 -20.34 37.17
C LEU A 516 -5.09 -18.92 37.16
N PHE A 517 -4.43 -18.01 36.44
CA PHE A 517 -4.90 -16.62 36.29
C PHE A 517 -6.25 -16.54 35.58
N THR A 518 -6.42 -17.30 34.48
CA THR A 518 -7.67 -17.33 33.70
C THR A 518 -8.83 -17.85 34.54
N ASN A 519 -8.61 -18.89 35.34
CA ASN A 519 -9.61 -19.46 36.22
C ASN A 519 -9.97 -18.50 37.36
N GLU A 520 -8.98 -17.85 37.98
CA GLU A 520 -9.20 -16.84 39.02
C GLU A 520 -9.97 -15.64 38.49
N LEU A 521 -9.65 -15.19 37.27
CA LEU A 521 -10.33 -14.10 36.59
C LEU A 521 -11.82 -14.43 36.37
N HIS A 522 -12.13 -15.65 35.92
CA HIS A 522 -13.52 -16.10 35.83
C HIS A 522 -14.18 -16.16 37.21
N ARG A 523 -13.54 -16.77 38.21
CA ARG A 523 -14.07 -16.90 39.57
C ARG A 523 -14.47 -15.53 40.15
N ARG A 524 -13.63 -14.51 39.97
CA ARG A 524 -13.85 -13.14 40.44
C ARG A 524 -14.96 -12.40 39.69
N TYR A 525 -15.00 -12.52 38.37
CA TYR A 525 -15.78 -11.60 37.53
C TYR A 525 -16.95 -12.23 36.74
N HIS A 526 -17.19 -13.54 36.83
CA HIS A 526 -18.30 -14.19 36.11
C HIS A 526 -19.68 -13.60 36.43
N LYS A 527 -19.92 -13.19 37.68
CA LYS A 527 -21.19 -12.55 38.09
C LYS A 527 -21.40 -11.19 37.44
N ARG A 528 -20.33 -10.57 36.91
CA ARG A 528 -20.37 -9.33 36.14
C ARG A 528 -20.44 -9.59 34.62
N GLY A 529 -20.65 -10.84 34.22
CA GLY A 529 -20.81 -11.24 32.83
C GLY A 529 -19.49 -11.58 32.11
N LEU A 530 -18.36 -11.65 32.80
CA LEU A 530 -17.07 -12.00 32.20
C LEU A 530 -16.88 -13.52 32.07
N VAL A 531 -16.54 -13.98 30.86
CA VAL A 531 -16.26 -15.39 30.59
C VAL A 531 -14.78 -15.54 30.25
N ALA A 532 -14.01 -16.19 31.12
CA ALA A 532 -12.59 -16.46 30.86
C ALA A 532 -12.36 -17.97 30.70
N VAL A 533 -11.69 -18.38 29.63
CA VAL A 533 -11.59 -19.79 29.19
C VAL A 533 -10.15 -20.10 28.80
N SER A 534 -9.65 -21.24 29.27
CA SER A 534 -8.34 -21.77 28.87
C SER A 534 -8.51 -22.73 27.69
N VAL A 535 -7.72 -22.58 26.64
CA VAL A 535 -7.84 -23.41 25.42
C VAL A 535 -6.50 -23.96 24.95
N HIS A 536 -6.50 -25.20 24.47
CA HIS A 536 -5.37 -25.81 23.78
C HIS A 536 -5.60 -25.80 22.26
N PRO A 537 -4.72 -25.15 21.46
CA PRO A 537 -4.83 -25.13 20.00
C PRO A 537 -4.51 -26.44 19.29
N GLY A 538 -3.99 -27.44 20.00
CA GLY A 538 -3.34 -28.60 19.40
C GLY A 538 -1.92 -28.32 18.94
N THR A 539 -1.26 -29.36 18.46
CA THR A 539 0.14 -29.27 18.00
C THR A 539 0.18 -28.87 16.53
N VAL A 540 0.41 -27.57 16.26
CA VAL A 540 0.32 -27.00 14.89
C VAL A 540 1.65 -26.54 14.31
N LYS A 541 1.80 -26.68 12.99
CA LYS A 541 2.99 -26.34 12.18
C LYS A 541 3.24 -24.82 12.16
N SER A 542 3.85 -24.30 13.23
CA SER A 542 4.11 -22.87 13.43
C SER A 542 5.59 -22.60 13.69
N ASN A 543 6.00 -21.34 13.55
CA ASN A 543 7.36 -20.89 13.86
C ASN A 543 7.73 -20.95 15.35
N ARG A 544 6.89 -21.51 16.23
CA ARG A 544 7.20 -21.66 17.67
C ARG A 544 8.45 -22.51 17.93
N TYR A 545 8.86 -23.34 16.98
CA TYR A 545 10.06 -24.18 17.09
C TYR A 545 11.33 -23.53 16.50
N LYS A 546 11.33 -22.21 16.30
CA LYS A 546 12.45 -21.44 15.70
C LYS A 546 13.81 -21.66 16.38
N HIS A 547 13.81 -22.03 17.65
CA HIS A 547 15.03 -22.30 18.43
C HIS A 547 15.47 -23.77 18.43
N GLN A 548 14.70 -24.66 17.79
CA GLN A 548 14.96 -26.09 17.78
C GLN A 548 15.73 -26.52 16.52
N PRO A 549 16.56 -27.59 16.60
CA PRO A 549 17.27 -28.09 15.43
C PRO A 549 16.31 -28.46 14.29
N PHE A 550 16.61 -28.02 13.07
CA PHE A 550 15.74 -28.21 11.89
C PHE A 550 15.34 -29.67 11.64
N TRP A 551 16.23 -30.63 11.92
CA TRP A 551 15.94 -32.06 11.77
C TRP A 551 14.86 -32.55 12.74
N LEU A 552 14.89 -32.10 14.01
CA LEU A 552 13.90 -32.44 15.02
C LEU A 552 12.55 -31.85 14.63
N VAL A 553 12.55 -30.59 14.20
CA VAL A 553 11.37 -29.89 13.71
C VAL A 553 10.77 -30.64 12.52
N SER A 554 11.58 -31.11 11.58
CA SER A 554 11.13 -31.87 10.40
C SER A 554 10.43 -33.20 10.78
N ILE A 555 10.93 -33.90 11.80
CA ILE A 555 10.30 -35.11 12.34
C ILE A 555 8.96 -34.76 13.01
N LEU A 556 8.94 -33.72 13.85
CA LEU A 556 7.71 -33.27 14.52
C LEU A 556 6.63 -32.88 13.52
N HIS A 557 6.98 -32.23 12.40
CA HIS A 557 6.04 -31.83 11.35
C HIS A 557 5.21 -32.99 10.76
N LEU A 558 5.64 -34.25 10.87
CA LEU A 558 4.87 -35.42 10.45
C LEU A 558 3.63 -35.67 11.32
N PHE A 559 3.67 -35.23 12.58
CA PHE A 559 2.62 -35.46 13.59
C PHE A 559 1.83 -34.19 13.94
N MET A 560 2.06 -33.10 13.19
CA MET A 560 1.49 -31.78 13.46
C MET A 560 0.40 -31.39 12.47
N TYR A 561 -0.56 -30.61 12.95
CA TYR A 561 -1.67 -30.11 12.14
C TYR A 561 -1.35 -28.77 11.47
N PRO A 562 -2.03 -28.42 10.36
CA PRO A 562 -1.97 -27.07 9.80
C PRO A 562 -2.36 -25.98 10.81
N THR A 563 -1.85 -24.75 10.63
CA THR A 563 -2.08 -23.64 11.57
C THR A 563 -3.54 -23.18 11.64
N TYR A 564 -4.26 -23.15 10.52
CA TYR A 564 -5.69 -22.77 10.49
C TYR A 564 -6.53 -23.64 11.44
N MET A 565 -6.11 -24.89 11.58
CA MET A 565 -6.75 -25.87 12.44
C MET A 565 -6.59 -25.48 13.92
N GLY A 566 -5.43 -24.93 14.31
CA GLY A 566 -5.21 -24.45 15.69
C GLY A 566 -6.03 -23.22 16.09
N ALA A 567 -6.57 -22.48 15.12
CA ALA A 567 -7.50 -21.38 15.39
C ALA A 567 -8.92 -21.87 15.76
N THR A 568 -9.24 -23.14 15.53
CA THR A 568 -10.61 -23.67 15.69
C THR A 568 -11.12 -23.54 17.12
N THR A 569 -10.39 -24.08 18.11
CA THR A 569 -10.82 -24.06 19.51
C THR A 569 -10.90 -22.63 20.10
N PRO A 570 -9.89 -21.75 19.94
CA PRO A 570 -10.00 -20.38 20.45
C PRO A 570 -11.14 -19.60 19.80
N LEU A 571 -11.34 -19.71 18.48
CA LEU A 571 -12.46 -19.02 17.81
C LEU A 571 -13.81 -19.59 18.25
N TRP A 572 -13.91 -20.91 18.42
CA TRP A 572 -15.13 -21.53 18.94
C TRP A 572 -15.48 -21.02 20.35
N ALA A 573 -14.52 -21.00 21.27
CA ALA A 573 -14.73 -20.46 22.62
C ALA A 573 -15.01 -18.95 22.60
N ALA A 574 -14.33 -18.20 21.72
CA ALA A 574 -14.48 -16.76 21.57
C ALA A 574 -15.83 -16.33 20.99
N THR A 575 -16.37 -17.06 20.01
CA THR A 575 -17.46 -16.54 19.15
C THR A 575 -18.73 -17.37 19.15
N SER A 576 -18.67 -18.64 19.55
CA SER A 576 -19.88 -19.48 19.54
C SER A 576 -20.82 -19.12 20.69
N PRO A 577 -22.14 -19.34 20.57
CA PRO A 577 -23.05 -19.21 21.71
C PRO A 577 -22.64 -20.09 22.89
N ALA A 578 -22.24 -21.34 22.62
CA ALA A 578 -21.76 -22.30 23.62
C ALA A 578 -20.54 -21.78 24.41
N GLY A 579 -19.71 -20.94 23.79
CA GLY A 579 -18.58 -20.28 24.44
C GLY A 579 -18.94 -19.47 25.69
N GLY A 580 -20.19 -18.97 25.79
CA GLY A 580 -20.68 -18.25 26.96
C GLY A 580 -20.72 -19.08 28.25
N ASP A 581 -20.86 -20.41 28.12
CA ASP A 581 -20.98 -21.34 29.26
C ASP A 581 -19.66 -22.07 29.58
N LEU A 582 -18.57 -21.68 28.91
CA LEU A 582 -17.25 -22.31 29.06
C LEU A 582 -16.36 -21.65 30.10
N GLY A 583 -16.86 -20.65 30.83
CA GLY A 583 -16.10 -19.94 31.83
C GLY A 583 -15.45 -20.85 32.88
N GLY A 584 -14.17 -20.62 33.16
CA GLY A 584 -13.36 -21.42 34.08
C GLY A 584 -13.01 -22.82 33.57
N ARG A 585 -13.40 -23.19 32.34
CA ARG A 585 -13.11 -24.52 31.77
C ARG A 585 -11.81 -24.51 30.97
N TYR A 586 -11.26 -25.72 30.82
CA TYR A 586 -10.20 -26.03 29.88
C TYR A 586 -10.78 -26.69 28.63
N CYS A 587 -10.41 -26.20 27.44
CA CYS A 587 -10.86 -26.77 26.17
C CYS A 587 -9.70 -27.44 25.43
N LEU A 588 -9.96 -28.66 24.95
CA LEU A 588 -9.06 -29.45 24.12
C LEU A 588 -9.11 -29.00 22.64
N PRO A 589 -8.13 -29.44 21.82
CA PRO A 589 -8.15 -29.17 20.39
C PRO A 589 -9.43 -29.70 19.75
N TRP A 590 -9.88 -28.99 18.70
CA TRP A 590 -11.06 -29.31 17.90
C TRP A 590 -12.39 -29.04 18.60
N ALA A 591 -12.50 -27.88 19.29
CA ALA A 591 -13.74 -27.40 19.89
C ALA A 591 -14.37 -28.40 20.89
N ARG A 592 -13.53 -28.97 21.76
CA ARG A 592 -13.97 -29.95 22.78
C ARG A 592 -13.72 -29.41 24.18
N VAL A 593 -14.67 -29.62 25.07
CA VAL A 593 -14.46 -29.35 26.51
C VAL A 593 -13.58 -30.47 27.09
N GLY A 594 -12.52 -30.09 27.79
CA GLY A 594 -11.61 -30.98 28.48
C GLY A 594 -11.77 -30.91 30.00
N MET A 595 -10.94 -31.68 30.69
CA MET A 595 -10.76 -31.59 32.14
C MET A 595 -9.36 -31.06 32.44
N ALA A 596 -9.33 -29.99 33.23
CA ALA A 596 -8.12 -29.50 33.85
C ALA A 596 -7.65 -30.47 34.95
N GLU A 597 -6.37 -30.37 35.32
CA GLU A 597 -5.89 -31.04 36.52
C GLU A 597 -6.35 -30.31 37.79
N LYS A 598 -6.51 -31.05 38.90
CA LYS A 598 -7.09 -30.51 40.14
C LYS A 598 -6.32 -29.30 40.68
N TRP A 599 -5.00 -29.27 40.50
CA TRP A 599 -4.18 -28.15 40.95
C TRP A 599 -4.36 -26.87 40.13
N ALA A 600 -4.87 -26.95 38.90
CA ALA A 600 -5.21 -25.78 38.09
C ALA A 600 -6.57 -25.15 38.48
N GLU A 601 -7.36 -25.86 39.30
CA GLU A 601 -8.64 -25.41 39.85
C GLU A 601 -8.56 -25.11 41.36
N ASP A 602 -7.37 -25.22 41.95
CA ASP A 602 -7.11 -25.00 43.38
C ASP A 602 -7.23 -23.49 43.72
N PRO A 603 -8.22 -23.09 44.56
CA PRO A 603 -8.44 -21.69 44.91
C PRO A 603 -7.25 -21.02 45.59
N GLU A 604 -6.44 -21.76 46.36
CA GLU A 604 -5.28 -21.21 47.04
C GLU A 604 -4.18 -20.84 46.03
N LYS A 605 -3.90 -21.74 45.09
CA LYS A 605 -2.90 -21.52 44.01
C LYS A 605 -3.33 -20.41 43.05
N MET A 606 -4.62 -20.36 42.73
CA MET A 606 -5.22 -19.29 41.92
C MET A 606 -5.03 -17.92 42.58
N ALA A 607 -5.35 -17.82 43.87
CA ALA A 607 -5.18 -16.57 44.64
C ALA A 607 -3.71 -16.19 44.84
N GLU A 608 -2.83 -17.17 45.06
CA GLU A 608 -1.39 -16.97 45.20
C GLU A 608 -0.80 -16.36 43.92
N LEU A 609 -1.06 -16.96 42.75
CA LEU A 609 -0.57 -16.42 41.49
C LEU A 609 -1.12 -15.03 41.22
N TRP A 610 -2.42 -14.81 41.43
CA TRP A 610 -3.06 -13.51 41.22
C TRP A 610 -2.39 -12.41 42.04
N SER A 611 -2.15 -12.69 43.33
CA SER A 611 -1.46 -11.77 44.24
C SER A 611 -0.02 -11.52 43.80
N TRP A 612 0.68 -12.58 43.37
CA TRP A 612 2.04 -12.48 42.88
C TRP A 612 2.11 -11.64 41.60
N ILE A 613 1.23 -11.83 40.62
CA ILE A 613 1.18 -11.03 39.39
C ILE A 613 0.98 -9.55 39.71
N ILE A 614 0.03 -9.21 40.60
CA ILE A 614 -0.20 -7.82 41.01
C ILE A 614 1.03 -7.25 41.70
N GLN A 615 1.67 -7.99 42.60
CA GLN A 615 2.90 -7.56 43.27
C GLN A 615 4.05 -7.33 42.28
N GLN A 616 4.15 -8.14 41.23
CA GLN A 616 5.19 -7.98 40.22
C GLN A 616 4.94 -6.78 39.30
N THR A 617 3.68 -6.35 39.16
CA THR A 617 3.29 -5.41 38.13
C THR A 617 2.74 -4.06 38.63
N ASP A 618 2.49 -3.93 39.94
CA ASP A 618 1.98 -2.69 40.56
C ASP A 618 2.92 -1.49 40.39
N ARG A 619 4.23 -1.76 40.29
CA ARG A 619 5.25 -0.75 39.98
C ARG A 619 5.08 -0.11 38.61
N TYR A 620 4.40 -0.76 37.67
CA TYR A 620 4.17 -0.23 36.33
C TYR A 620 2.85 0.53 36.26
N GLU A 621 1.76 -0.05 36.77
CA GLU A 621 0.44 0.58 36.83
C GLU A 621 -0.14 0.46 38.23
N PRO A 622 0.05 1.48 39.10
CA PRO A 622 -0.43 1.45 40.48
C PRO A 622 -1.94 1.21 40.60
N GLY A 623 -2.72 1.57 39.57
CA GLY A 623 -4.16 1.35 39.53
C GLY A 623 -4.56 -0.13 39.60
N ILE A 624 -3.71 -1.08 39.20
CA ILE A 624 -4.06 -2.52 39.27
C ILE A 624 -4.10 -3.05 40.71
N VAL A 625 -3.51 -2.34 41.69
CA VAL A 625 -3.52 -2.75 43.10
C VAL A 625 -4.95 -2.88 43.62
N GLN A 626 -5.89 -2.12 43.04
CA GLN A 626 -7.32 -2.22 43.37
C GLN A 626 -7.92 -3.62 43.12
N PHE A 627 -7.27 -4.46 42.30
CA PHE A 627 -7.73 -5.81 41.98
C PHE A 627 -7.15 -6.89 42.92
N ARG A 628 -6.35 -6.51 43.92
CA ARG A 628 -5.66 -7.46 44.82
C ARG A 628 -6.64 -8.26 45.69
N GLU A 629 -7.65 -7.58 46.22
CA GLU A 629 -8.75 -8.15 47.01
C GLU A 629 -9.90 -8.54 46.09
#